data_AF-U2C4D2-F1
#
_entry.id   AF-U2C4D2-F1
#
_cell.length_a   1.000
_cell.length_b   1.000
_cell.length_c   1.000
_cell.angle_alpha   90.00
_cell.angle_beta   90.00
_cell.angle_gamma   90.00
#
_symmetry.space_group_name_H-M   'P 1'
#
loop_
_entity.id
_entity.type
_entity.pdbx_description
1 polymer ?
#
loop_
_entity_poly.entity_id
_entity_poly.type
_entity_poly.pdbx_seq_one_letter_code
_entity_poly.pdbx_strand_id
1 'polypeptide(L)'
;MILTLNKEEMIMYKNMVLNKIDEFLNKEGFNLIKKGDKTAQKLNYIKEHNEIIFTIEFLSNIYDNNHFWGFSFTDRIPLIENIVTNILYMNKIINVTPEDISYTIHFENDDKYSLPTEGILINSEEAVIKVFDLFHNFYYKHFFPFFEKWKDLNVLYE
;
A
#
# COMPACT_ATOMS: atom_id res chain seq x y z
N MET A 1 24.05 -22.08 -18.44
CA MET A 1 23.83 -22.73 -17.14
C MET A 1 23.04 -21.76 -16.29
N ILE A 2 21.73 -21.98 -16.11
CA ILE A 2 20.92 -21.12 -15.25
C ILE A 2 21.24 -21.54 -13.82
N LEU A 3 22.00 -20.73 -13.10
CA LEU A 3 22.20 -20.91 -11.66
C LEU A 3 20.87 -20.60 -10.99
N THR A 4 20.12 -21.64 -10.65
CA THR A 4 18.94 -21.50 -9.80
C THR A 4 19.45 -21.09 -8.41
N LEU A 5 19.10 -19.89 -7.96
CA LEU A 5 19.44 -19.46 -6.60
C LEU A 5 18.94 -20.47 -5.59
N ASN A 6 19.68 -20.62 -4.49
CA ASN A 6 19.17 -21.36 -3.36
C ASN A 6 18.10 -20.54 -2.61
N LYS A 7 17.31 -21.22 -1.76
CA LYS A 7 16.20 -20.59 -1.01
C LYS A 7 16.69 -19.45 -0.10
N GLU A 8 17.89 -19.55 0.45
CA GLU A 8 18.46 -18.55 1.37
C GLU A 8 18.82 -17.26 0.64
N GLU A 9 19.42 -17.35 -0.55
CA GLU A 9 19.75 -16.19 -1.39
C GLU A 9 18.48 -15.44 -1.83
N MET A 10 17.42 -16.15 -2.20
CA MET A 10 16.17 -15.48 -2.55
C MET A 10 15.51 -14.78 -1.34
N ILE A 11 15.58 -15.40 -0.15
CA ILE A 11 15.13 -14.77 1.10
C ILE A 11 15.95 -13.52 1.40
N MET A 12 17.27 -13.56 1.18
CA MET A 12 18.16 -12.42 1.37
C MET A 12 17.74 -11.23 0.49
N TYR A 13 17.61 -11.42 -0.82
CA TYR A 13 17.22 -10.33 -1.72
C TYR A 13 15.83 -9.77 -1.40
N LYS A 14 14.88 -10.65 -1.06
CA LYS A 14 13.55 -10.24 -0.59
C LYS A 14 13.65 -9.33 0.64
N ASN A 15 14.41 -9.72 1.65
CA ASN A 15 14.60 -8.92 2.86
C ASN A 15 15.28 -7.58 2.56
N MET A 16 16.19 -7.52 1.59
CA MET A 16 16.80 -6.25 1.16
C MET A 16 15.76 -5.28 0.60
N VAL A 17 14.82 -5.75 -0.25
CA VAL A 17 13.72 -4.91 -0.75
C VAL A 17 12.88 -4.39 0.40
N LEU A 18 12.45 -5.28 1.30
CA LEU A 18 11.59 -4.93 2.43
C LEU A 18 12.26 -3.91 3.35
N ASN A 19 13.52 -4.11 3.71
CA ASN A 19 14.26 -3.20 4.57
C ASN A 19 14.43 -1.82 3.94
N LYS A 20 14.72 -1.73 2.63
CA LYS A 20 14.83 -0.43 1.95
C LYS A 20 13.52 0.35 1.95
N ILE A 21 12.41 -0.33 1.67
CA ILE A 21 11.08 0.29 1.70
C ILE A 21 10.72 0.71 3.13
N ASP A 22 10.99 -0.15 4.12
CA ASP A 22 10.73 0.11 5.53
C ASP A 22 11.51 1.34 6.02
N GLU A 23 12.81 1.39 5.76
CA GLU A 23 13.66 2.55 6.11
C GLU A 23 13.19 3.84 5.46
N PHE A 24 12.76 3.79 4.19
CA PHE A 24 12.23 4.97 3.50
C PHE A 24 10.91 5.43 4.15
N LEU A 25 9.94 4.53 4.31
CA LEU A 25 8.61 4.87 4.83
C LEU A 25 8.64 5.31 6.29
N ASN A 26 9.51 4.71 7.12
CA ASN A 26 9.71 5.15 8.50
C ASN A 26 10.23 6.60 8.56
N LYS A 27 11.14 7.00 7.64
CA LYS A 27 11.60 8.40 7.54
C LYS A 27 10.50 9.36 7.13
N GLU A 28 9.57 8.91 6.28
CA GLU A 28 8.40 9.67 5.86
C GLU A 28 7.26 9.69 6.91
N GLY A 29 7.46 9.08 8.08
CA GLY A 29 6.53 9.08 9.20
C GLY A 29 5.45 8.00 9.15
N PHE A 30 5.64 6.95 8.35
CA PHE A 30 4.76 5.79 8.34
C PHE A 30 5.18 4.75 9.38
N ASN A 31 4.21 3.98 9.85
CA ASN A 31 4.41 2.84 10.73
C ASN A 31 3.92 1.55 10.09
N LEU A 32 4.72 0.48 10.13
CA LEU A 32 4.35 -0.80 9.56
C LEU A 32 3.33 -1.56 10.42
N ILE A 33 2.25 -2.00 9.79
CA ILE A 33 1.27 -2.97 10.28
C ILE A 33 1.28 -4.18 9.35
N LYS A 34 1.44 -5.37 9.92
CA LYS A 34 1.38 -6.63 9.17
C LYS A 34 -0.02 -7.20 9.22
N LYS A 35 -0.61 -7.53 8.06
CA LYS A 35 -1.91 -8.19 7.92
C LYS A 35 -1.79 -9.41 7.00
N GLY A 36 -2.69 -10.38 7.14
CA GLY A 36 -2.72 -11.59 6.31
C GLY A 36 -2.31 -12.86 7.05
N ASP A 37 -2.21 -13.96 6.31
CA ASP A 37 -1.90 -15.30 6.84
C ASP A 37 -0.51 -15.79 6.40
N LYS A 38 -0.22 -17.09 6.61
CA LYS A 38 1.08 -17.68 6.26
C LYS A 38 1.35 -17.73 4.75
N THR A 39 0.31 -17.68 3.92
CA THR A 39 0.36 -17.88 2.46
C THR A 39 0.38 -16.57 1.67
N ALA A 40 -0.24 -15.53 2.23
CA ALA A 40 -0.21 -14.17 1.70
C ALA A 40 -0.02 -13.16 2.83
N GLN A 41 1.16 -12.52 2.86
CA GLN A 41 1.46 -11.47 3.83
C GLN A 41 1.31 -10.11 3.14
N LYS A 42 0.38 -9.30 3.66
CA LYS A 42 0.16 -7.92 3.28
C LYS A 42 0.87 -7.01 4.27
N LEU A 43 1.69 -6.10 3.77
CA LEU A 43 2.34 -5.06 4.57
C LEU A 43 1.60 -3.75 4.33
N ASN A 44 1.11 -3.15 5.41
CA ASN A 44 0.42 -1.88 5.39
C ASN A 44 1.23 -0.87 6.19
N TYR A 45 1.69 0.18 5.55
CA TYR A 45 2.39 1.30 6.16
C TYR A 45 1.38 2.42 6.39
N ILE A 46 1.18 2.82 7.64
CA ILE A 46 0.14 3.78 8.03
C ILE A 46 0.77 5.08 8.52
N LYS A 47 0.24 6.20 8.04
CA LYS A 47 0.52 7.55 8.51
C LYS A 47 -0.79 8.27 8.79
N GLU A 48 -0.91 8.85 9.98
CA GLU A 48 -2.07 9.65 10.37
C GLU A 48 -1.74 11.14 10.27
N HIS A 49 -2.64 11.93 9.69
CA HIS A 49 -2.54 13.39 9.61
C HIS A 49 -3.93 14.01 9.60
N ASN A 50 -4.20 14.96 10.50
CA ASN A 50 -5.51 15.62 10.65
C ASN A 50 -6.71 14.65 10.68
N GLU A 51 -6.59 13.57 11.46
CA GLU A 51 -7.62 12.52 11.57
C GLU A 51 -7.88 11.73 10.28
N ILE A 52 -7.05 11.90 9.25
CA ILE A 52 -7.03 11.09 8.03
C ILE A 52 -5.95 10.02 8.18
N ILE A 53 -6.27 8.79 7.81
CA ILE A 53 -5.36 7.65 7.84
C ILE A 53 -4.92 7.34 6.40
N PHE A 54 -3.67 7.63 6.08
CA PHE A 54 -3.06 7.26 4.80
C PHE A 54 -2.34 5.92 4.94
N THR A 55 -2.64 4.99 4.04
CA THR A 55 -2.05 3.65 4.00
C THR A 55 -1.35 3.43 2.67
N ILE A 56 -0.07 3.04 2.69
CA ILE A 56 0.61 2.43 1.54
C ILE A 56 0.66 0.94 1.80
N GLU A 57 0.25 0.13 0.83
CA GLU A 57 0.17 -1.32 0.98
C GLU A 57 0.79 -2.07 -0.18
N PHE A 58 1.34 -3.23 0.13
CA PHE A 58 1.83 -4.19 -0.86
C PHE A 58 1.85 -5.60 -0.30
N LEU A 59 1.86 -6.58 -1.20
CA LEU A 59 2.00 -7.98 -0.86
C LEU A 59 3.49 -8.33 -0.80
N SER A 60 4.00 -8.58 0.40
CA SER A 60 5.38 -9.03 0.58
C SER A 60 5.55 -10.51 0.28
N ASN A 61 4.47 -11.29 0.26
CA ASN A 61 4.47 -12.69 -0.18
C ASN A 61 3.11 -13.02 -0.83
N ILE A 62 3.12 -13.59 -2.04
CA ILE A 62 1.97 -14.28 -2.62
C ILE A 62 2.48 -15.64 -3.07
N TYR A 63 2.30 -16.67 -2.24
CA TYR A 63 2.93 -17.98 -2.40
C TYR A 63 4.47 -17.89 -2.36
N ASP A 64 5.18 -18.95 -1.99
CA ASP A 64 6.66 -18.94 -1.81
C ASP A 64 7.43 -18.84 -3.16
N ASN A 65 7.05 -17.92 -4.05
CA ASN A 65 7.59 -17.74 -5.39
C ASN A 65 8.58 -16.56 -5.51
N ASN A 66 8.82 -15.79 -4.45
CA ASN A 66 9.73 -14.62 -4.43
C ASN A 66 9.45 -13.56 -5.52
N HIS A 67 8.18 -13.40 -5.91
CA HIS A 67 7.77 -12.32 -6.81
C HIS A 67 7.26 -11.11 -6.03
N PHE A 68 7.61 -9.93 -6.52
CA PHE A 68 7.09 -8.65 -6.07
C PHE A 68 5.97 -8.19 -7.00
N TRP A 69 4.76 -8.00 -6.45
CA TRP A 69 3.54 -7.84 -7.25
C TRP A 69 3.04 -6.40 -7.35
N GLY A 70 3.34 -5.57 -6.35
CA GLY A 70 3.10 -4.14 -6.47
C GLY A 70 2.67 -3.39 -5.25
N PHE A 71 2.45 -2.09 -5.47
CA PHE A 71 2.09 -1.11 -4.46
C PHE A 71 0.72 -0.52 -4.78
N SER A 72 -0.06 -0.28 -3.75
CA SER A 72 -1.24 0.59 -3.77
C SER A 72 -1.21 1.50 -2.57
N PHE A 73 -2.05 2.53 -2.59
CA PHE A 73 -2.29 3.35 -1.42
C PHE A 73 -3.78 3.62 -1.29
N THR A 74 -4.21 3.87 -0.06
CA THR A 74 -5.57 4.28 0.27
C THR A 74 -5.53 5.34 1.36
N ASP A 75 -6.59 6.14 1.43
CA ASP A 75 -6.90 7.01 2.54
C ASP A 75 -8.21 6.59 3.20
N ARG A 76 -8.33 6.93 4.47
CA ARG A 76 -9.55 6.75 5.26
C ARG A 76 -9.79 7.98 6.08
N ILE A 77 -11.04 8.39 6.17
CA ILE A 77 -11.48 9.54 6.98
C ILE A 77 -12.46 9.00 8.04
N PRO A 78 -11.96 8.41 9.15
CA PRO A 78 -12.77 7.80 10.20
C PRO A 78 -13.96 8.64 10.67
N LEU A 79 -13.80 9.98 10.72
CA LEU A 79 -14.89 10.87 11.08
C LEU A 79 -16.07 10.77 10.11
N ILE A 80 -15.81 10.83 8.79
CA ILE A 80 -16.84 10.71 7.77
C ILE A 80 -17.43 9.30 7.78
N GLU A 81 -16.57 8.27 7.90
CA GLU A 81 -17.01 6.88 8.00
C GLU A 81 -17.99 6.68 9.17
N ASN A 82 -17.70 7.26 10.34
CA ASN A 82 -18.55 7.19 11.52
C ASN A 82 -19.87 7.94 11.34
N ILE A 83 -19.85 9.13 10.74
CA ILE A 83 -21.07 9.91 10.45
C ILE A 83 -21.98 9.11 9.51
N VAL A 84 -21.44 8.61 8.40
CA VAL A 84 -22.17 7.82 7.41
C VAL A 84 -22.70 6.53 8.03
N THR A 85 -21.89 5.81 8.80
CA THR A 85 -22.30 4.58 9.50
C THR A 85 -23.54 4.82 10.37
N ASN A 86 -23.53 5.90 11.16
CA ASN A 86 -24.66 6.26 12.02
C ASN A 86 -25.92 6.61 11.21
N ILE A 87 -25.80 7.33 10.10
CA ILE A 87 -26.92 7.65 9.21
C ILE A 87 -27.53 6.37 8.62
N LEU A 88 -26.69 5.47 8.09
CA LEU A 88 -27.14 4.20 7.51
C LEU A 88 -27.86 3.35 8.55
N TYR A 89 -27.29 3.27 9.76
CA TYR A 89 -27.90 2.58 10.90
C TYR A 89 -29.28 3.15 11.25
N MET A 90 -29.41 4.48 11.38
CA MET A 90 -30.68 5.15 11.68
C MET A 90 -31.76 4.92 10.61
N ASN A 91 -31.35 4.72 9.36
CA ASN A 91 -32.23 4.42 8.23
C ASN A 91 -32.50 2.91 8.05
N LYS A 92 -32.04 2.06 8.96
CA LYS A 92 -32.15 0.58 8.88
C LYS A 92 -31.51 0.00 7.62
N ILE A 93 -30.53 0.69 7.04
CA ILE A 93 -29.69 0.16 5.97
C ILE A 93 -28.60 -0.67 6.65
N ILE A 94 -28.83 -1.97 6.70
CA ILE A 94 -27.95 -2.96 7.33
C ILE A 94 -27.07 -3.64 6.28
N ASN A 95 -25.93 -4.21 6.72
CA ASN A 95 -24.90 -4.87 5.90
C ASN A 95 -23.94 -3.95 5.12
N VAL A 96 -23.80 -2.68 5.51
CA VAL A 96 -22.73 -1.80 5.00
C VAL A 96 -21.58 -1.80 6.01
N THR A 97 -20.36 -2.08 5.56
CA THR A 97 -19.16 -2.07 6.39
C THR A 97 -18.45 -0.70 6.32
N PRO A 98 -17.59 -0.35 7.30
CA PRO A 98 -16.74 0.85 7.20
C PRO A 98 -15.86 0.85 5.94
N GLU A 99 -15.49 -0.34 5.44
CA GLU A 99 -14.71 -0.49 4.22
C GLU A 99 -15.54 -0.10 2.98
N ASP A 100 -16.81 -0.52 2.92
CA ASP A 100 -17.74 -0.10 1.85
C ASP A 100 -17.91 1.43 1.82
N ILE A 101 -18.01 2.05 3.00
CA ILE A 101 -18.12 3.52 3.12
C ILE A 101 -16.83 4.17 2.62
N SER A 102 -15.67 3.65 3.04
CA SER A 102 -14.36 4.14 2.59
C SER A 102 -14.23 4.09 1.07
N TYR A 103 -14.65 2.99 0.43
CA TYR A 103 -14.59 2.84 -1.03
C TYR A 103 -15.50 3.82 -1.78
N THR A 104 -16.63 4.22 -1.20
CA THR A 104 -17.52 5.23 -1.82
C THR A 104 -17.00 6.66 -1.73
N ILE A 105 -16.08 6.92 -0.80
CA ILE A 105 -15.40 8.20 -0.62
C ILE A 105 -14.01 8.14 -1.27
N HIS A 106 -13.62 6.99 -1.82
CA HIS A 106 -12.31 6.77 -2.40
C HIS A 106 -12.17 7.51 -3.73
N PHE A 107 -11.17 8.39 -3.81
CA PHE A 107 -10.87 9.14 -5.01
C PHE A 107 -9.89 8.33 -5.86
N GLU A 108 -10.39 7.55 -6.81
CA GLU A 108 -9.53 6.87 -7.79
C GLU A 108 -8.78 7.93 -8.61
N ASN A 109 -7.45 7.88 -8.54
CA ASN A 109 -6.60 8.57 -9.51
C ASN A 109 -6.47 7.65 -10.73
N ASP A 110 -7.03 8.06 -11.87
CA ASP A 110 -7.08 7.26 -13.11
C ASP A 110 -5.69 6.98 -13.73
N ASP A 111 -4.65 7.69 -13.29
CA ASP A 111 -3.26 7.48 -13.71
C ASP A 111 -2.65 6.25 -12.99
N LYS A 112 -3.10 5.05 -13.38
CA LYS A 112 -2.63 3.78 -12.82
C LYS A 112 -1.22 3.44 -13.30
N TYR A 113 -0.26 3.54 -12.37
CA TYR A 113 1.03 2.88 -12.50
C TYR A 113 0.84 1.36 -12.47
N SER A 114 0.86 0.73 -13.64
CA SER A 114 0.63 -0.70 -13.76
C SER A 114 1.96 -1.45 -13.71
N LEU A 115 2.10 -2.34 -12.73
CA LEU A 115 3.21 -3.30 -12.67
C LEU A 115 2.95 -4.49 -13.59
N PRO A 116 3.98 -5.26 -13.98
CA PRO A 116 3.80 -6.48 -14.76
C PRO A 116 2.84 -7.44 -14.05
N THR A 117 1.92 -8.03 -14.80
CA THR A 117 0.91 -8.98 -14.25
C THR A 117 1.58 -10.18 -13.59
N GLU A 118 2.75 -10.57 -14.07
CA GLU A 118 3.58 -11.64 -13.54
C GLU A 118 4.44 -11.26 -12.32
N GLY A 119 4.45 -9.99 -11.91
CA GLY A 119 5.33 -9.46 -10.86
C GLY A 119 6.81 -9.44 -11.27
N ILE A 120 7.68 -9.09 -10.33
CA ILE A 120 9.13 -9.04 -10.52
C ILE A 120 9.79 -10.09 -9.62
N LEU A 121 10.46 -11.07 -10.23
CA LEU A 121 11.25 -12.06 -9.49
C LEU A 121 12.43 -11.37 -8.78
N ILE A 122 12.54 -11.56 -7.47
CA ILE A 122 13.59 -10.99 -6.64
C ILE A 122 14.74 -11.98 -6.48
N ASN A 123 15.63 -12.01 -7.47
CA ASN A 123 16.74 -12.96 -7.59
C ASN A 123 18.12 -12.32 -7.81
N SER A 124 18.24 -11.01 -7.65
CA SER A 124 19.50 -10.31 -7.80
C SER A 124 19.44 -8.95 -7.12
N GLU A 125 20.60 -8.35 -6.84
CA GLU A 125 20.69 -6.95 -6.40
C GLU A 125 20.06 -5.98 -7.42
N GLU A 126 20.19 -6.27 -8.72
CA GLU A 126 19.55 -5.50 -9.79
C GLU A 126 18.02 -5.53 -9.67
N ALA A 127 17.44 -6.69 -9.36
CA ALA A 127 16.00 -6.82 -9.12
C ALA A 127 15.58 -6.04 -7.86
N VAL A 128 16.40 -6.05 -6.80
CA VAL A 128 16.17 -5.25 -5.59
C VAL A 128 16.15 -3.75 -5.92
N ILE A 129 17.16 -3.26 -6.64
CA ILE A 129 17.25 -1.86 -7.07
C ILE A 129 16.05 -1.49 -7.93
N LYS A 130 15.72 -2.33 -8.92
CA LYS A 130 14.56 -2.13 -9.79
C LYS A 130 13.29 -1.96 -8.99
N VAL A 131 12.97 -2.87 -8.07
CA VAL A 131 11.74 -2.74 -7.25
C VAL A 131 11.75 -1.47 -6.41
N PHE A 132 12.88 -1.12 -5.82
CA PHE A 132 12.97 0.10 -5.02
C PHE A 132 12.83 1.38 -5.86
N ASP A 133 13.34 1.42 -7.09
CA ASP A 133 13.14 2.53 -8.02
C ASP A 133 11.67 2.65 -8.44
N LEU A 134 11.01 1.53 -8.72
CA LEU A 134 9.56 1.50 -9.02
C LEU A 134 8.75 2.01 -7.82
N PHE A 135 9.14 1.63 -6.60
CA PHE A 135 8.53 2.14 -5.37
C PHE A 135 8.73 3.64 -5.21
N HIS A 136 9.94 4.15 -5.37
CA HIS A 136 10.24 5.58 -5.29
C HIS A 136 9.43 6.38 -6.31
N ASN A 137 9.34 5.88 -7.54
CA ASN A 137 8.54 6.50 -8.59
C ASN A 137 7.04 6.48 -8.24
N PHE A 138 6.52 5.36 -7.74
CA PHE A 138 5.16 5.25 -7.22
C PHE A 138 4.90 6.29 -6.13
N TYR A 139 5.80 6.39 -5.15
CA TYR A 139 5.68 7.31 -4.03
C TYR A 139 5.61 8.76 -4.49
N TYR A 140 6.60 9.22 -5.28
CA TYR A 140 6.66 10.64 -5.65
C TYR A 140 5.70 11.06 -6.75
N LYS A 141 5.31 10.16 -7.66
CA LYS A 141 4.38 10.51 -8.76
C LYS A 141 2.92 10.33 -8.40
N HIS A 142 2.58 9.36 -7.55
CA HIS A 142 1.18 9.01 -7.31
C HIS A 142 0.79 9.30 -5.86
N PHE A 143 1.52 8.75 -4.89
CA PHE A 143 1.15 8.88 -3.48
C PHE A 143 1.36 10.30 -2.94
N PHE A 144 2.55 10.87 -3.09
CA PHE A 144 2.91 12.15 -2.46
C PHE A 144 2.04 13.32 -2.97
N PRO A 145 1.77 13.47 -4.28
CA PRO A 145 0.85 14.49 -4.77
C PRO A 145 -0.57 14.30 -4.25
N PHE A 146 -1.02 13.06 -4.14
CA PHE A 146 -2.31 12.74 -3.51
C PHE A 146 -2.32 13.16 -2.04
N PHE A 147 -1.32 12.74 -1.26
CA PHE A 147 -1.19 13.13 0.14
C PHE A 147 -1.22 14.65 0.32
N GLU A 148 -0.40 15.40 -0.42
CA GLU A 148 -0.36 16.87 -0.30
C GLU A 148 -1.69 17.53 -0.65
N LYS A 149 -2.45 16.98 -1.61
CA LYS A 149 -3.78 17.48 -1.98
C LYS A 149 -4.84 17.18 -0.91
N TRP A 150 -4.81 15.99 -0.32
CA TRP A 150 -5.89 15.48 0.53
C TRP A 150 -5.65 15.64 2.03
N LYS A 151 -4.40 15.82 2.49
CA LYS A 151 -4.02 15.84 3.92
C LYS A 151 -4.79 16.85 4.77
N ASP A 152 -5.24 17.96 4.20
CA ASP A 152 -5.94 19.01 4.94
C ASP A 152 -7.44 19.11 4.55
N LEU A 153 -7.94 18.20 3.69
CA LEU A 153 -9.31 18.18 3.17
C LEU A 153 -9.79 19.49 2.51
N ASN A 154 -8.89 20.43 2.21
CA ASN A 154 -9.24 21.69 1.55
C ASN A 154 -9.89 21.47 0.17
N VAL A 155 -9.54 20.38 -0.50
CA VAL A 155 -10.15 19.93 -1.76
C VAL A 155 -11.67 19.73 -1.66
N LEU A 156 -12.23 19.48 -0.48
CA LEU A 156 -13.69 19.38 -0.30
C LEU A 156 -14.42 20.72 -0.53
N TYR A 157 -13.69 21.82 -0.65
CA TYR A 157 -14.20 23.16 -0.89
C TYR A 157 -13.87 23.71 -2.30
N GLU A 158 -13.16 22.93 -3.14
CA GLU A 158 -12.85 23.25 -4.54
C GLU A 158 -14.00 22.85 -5.48
#